data_AF-A0A3B9PRD1-F1
#
_entry.id   AF-A0A3B9PRD1-F1
#
_cell.length_a   1.000
_cell.length_b   1.000
_cell.length_c   1.000
_cell.angle_alpha   90.00
_cell.angle_beta   90.00
_cell.angle_gamma   90.00
#
_symmetry.space_group_name_H-M   'P 1'
#
loop_
_entity.id
_entity.type
_entity.pdbx_description
1 polymer ?
#
loop_
_entity_poly.entity_id
_entity_poly.type
_entity_poly.pdbx_seq_one_letter_code
_entity_poly.pdbx_strand_id
1 'polypeptide(L)'
;MRIPDLNVTQSVTQRIRDLDLQRFKLDQQITTGQKITYAEDDGSTMSRTIQLDSQKSRLSQYQRNASYASEFINAGQMNLEKLREINQRAQEIARIAGGGLNNAGIDTYSLELDQLIDETLNRINSRHRGKSLFGGLELKPDFAHSEVISEKPEMK
;
A
#
# COMPACT_ATOMS: atom_id res chain seq x y z
N MET A 1 -33.10 -9.31 -72.28
CA MET A 1 -32.00 -8.69 -71.52
C MET A 1 -32.35 -8.82 -70.04
N ARG A 2 -31.66 -9.65 -69.26
CA ARG A 2 -31.88 -9.72 -67.80
C ARG A 2 -31.16 -8.53 -67.17
N ILE A 3 -31.92 -7.62 -66.55
CA ILE A 3 -31.37 -6.51 -65.78
C ILE A 3 -30.82 -7.11 -64.47
N PRO A 4 -29.50 -7.16 -64.25
CA PRO A 4 -28.91 -7.68 -63.04
C PRO A 4 -28.55 -6.53 -62.10
N ASP A 5 -29.50 -5.63 -61.80
CA ASP A 5 -29.18 -4.41 -61.02
C ASP A 5 -29.61 -4.51 -59.55
N LEU A 6 -30.76 -5.12 -59.24
CA LEU A 6 -31.31 -5.07 -57.87
C LEU A 6 -30.45 -5.85 -56.84
N ASN A 7 -29.97 -7.04 -57.19
CA ASN A 7 -29.15 -7.88 -56.30
C ASN A 7 -27.72 -7.33 -56.11
N VAL A 8 -27.17 -6.68 -57.14
CA VAL A 8 -25.84 -6.07 -57.07
C VAL A 8 -25.90 -4.81 -56.20
N THR A 9 -26.92 -3.96 -56.38
CA THR A 9 -27.10 -2.78 -55.52
C THR A 9 -27.39 -3.16 -54.05
N GLN A 10 -28.18 -4.21 -53.80
CA GLN A 10 -28.45 -4.69 -52.45
C GLN A 10 -27.21 -5.28 -51.76
N SER A 11 -26.39 -6.03 -52.48
CA SER A 11 -25.14 -6.58 -51.92
C SER A 11 -24.10 -5.48 -51.65
N VAL A 12 -23.99 -4.47 -52.52
CA VAL A 12 -23.13 -3.29 -52.28
C VAL A 12 -23.58 -2.51 -51.05
N THR A 13 -24.87 -2.24 -50.89
CA THR A 13 -25.41 -1.51 -49.72
C THR A 13 -25.32 -2.29 -48.41
N GLN A 14 -25.39 -3.63 -48.46
CA GLN A 14 -25.06 -4.47 -47.29
C GLN A 14 -23.56 -4.39 -46.95
N ARG A 15 -22.69 -4.50 -47.96
CA ARG A 15 -21.24 -4.42 -47.76
C ARG A 15 -20.80 -3.08 -47.16
N ILE A 16 -21.40 -1.97 -47.61
CA ILE A 16 -21.13 -0.64 -47.05
C ILE A 16 -21.52 -0.59 -45.56
N ARG A 17 -22.72 -1.09 -45.21
CA ARG A 17 -23.16 -1.14 -43.81
C ARG A 17 -22.24 -1.99 -42.93
N ASP A 18 -21.79 -3.14 -43.43
CA ASP A 18 -20.85 -4.00 -42.70
C ASP A 18 -19.50 -3.30 -42.48
N LEU A 19 -19.00 -2.57 -43.50
CA LEU A 19 -17.76 -1.80 -43.41
C LEU A 19 -17.88 -0.61 -42.45
N ASP A 20 -19.01 0.08 -42.45
CA ASP A 20 -19.26 1.19 -41.51
C ASP A 20 -19.29 0.68 -40.06
N LEU A 21 -19.93 -0.46 -39.79
CA LEU A 21 -19.92 -1.09 -38.46
C LEU A 21 -18.51 -1.51 -38.02
N GLN A 22 -17.71 -2.07 -38.94
CA GLN A 22 -16.31 -2.40 -38.67
C GLN A 22 -15.48 -1.16 -38.36
N ARG A 23 -15.70 -0.07 -39.09
CA ARG A 23 -15.03 1.20 -38.86
C ARG A 23 -15.35 1.77 -37.47
N PHE A 24 -16.62 1.79 -37.07
CA PHE A 24 -16.99 2.23 -35.72
C PHE A 24 -16.32 1.42 -34.61
N LYS A 25 -16.24 0.09 -34.78
CA LYS A 25 -15.54 -0.78 -33.82
C LYS A 25 -14.04 -0.47 -33.75
N LEU A 26 -13.38 -0.27 -34.88
CA LEU A 26 -11.96 0.11 -34.94
C LEU A 26 -11.71 1.49 -34.32
N ASP A 27 -12.56 2.48 -34.63
CA ASP A 27 -12.47 3.83 -34.06
C ASP A 27 -12.60 3.78 -32.52
N GLN A 28 -13.48 2.93 -32.00
CA GLN A 28 -13.61 2.70 -30.56
C GLN A 28 -12.38 2.00 -29.96
N GLN A 29 -11.81 1.00 -30.63
CA GLN A 29 -10.57 0.34 -30.17
C GLN A 29 -9.37 1.29 -30.18
N ILE A 30 -9.27 2.19 -31.16
CA ILE A 30 -8.23 3.22 -31.22
C ILE A 30 -8.41 4.21 -30.07
N THR A 31 -9.64 4.66 -29.83
CA THR A 31 -9.95 5.64 -28.77
C THR A 31 -9.71 5.07 -27.38
N THR A 32 -10.11 3.82 -27.14
CA THR A 32 -9.97 3.15 -25.83
C THR A 32 -8.61 2.49 -25.63
N GLY A 33 -7.90 2.18 -26.71
CA GLY A 33 -6.71 1.32 -26.70
C GLY A 33 -7.00 -0.15 -26.36
N GLN A 34 -8.27 -0.53 -26.18
CA GLN A 34 -8.67 -1.86 -25.76
C GLN A 34 -9.14 -2.68 -26.96
N LYS A 35 -8.58 -3.89 -27.13
CA LYS A 35 -8.99 -4.81 -28.20
C LYS A 35 -10.41 -5.35 -27.99
N ILE A 36 -10.83 -5.53 -26.74
CA ILE A 36 -12.14 -6.08 -26.37
C ILE A 36 -12.75 -5.09 -25.40
N THR A 37 -13.93 -4.56 -25.73
CA THR A 37 -14.65 -3.60 -24.88
C THR A 37 -15.89 -4.24 -24.25
N TYR A 38 -16.56 -5.13 -24.99
CA TYR A 38 -17.80 -5.74 -24.54
C TYR A 38 -17.70 -7.26 -24.39
N ALA A 39 -18.54 -7.83 -23.52
CA ALA A 39 -18.57 -9.27 -23.29
C ALA A 39 -19.15 -10.04 -24.49
N GLU A 40 -20.01 -9.40 -25.30
CA GLU A 40 -20.52 -9.97 -26.54
C GLU A 40 -19.45 -10.13 -27.64
N ASP A 41 -18.35 -9.39 -27.59
CA ASP A 41 -17.27 -9.50 -28.57
C ASP A 41 -16.44 -10.78 -28.39
N ASP A 42 -16.10 -11.10 -27.13
CA ASP A 42 -15.41 -12.34 -26.72
C ASP A 42 -15.55 -12.54 -25.21
N GLY A 43 -16.58 -13.28 -24.80
CA GLY A 43 -16.85 -13.53 -23.38
C GLY A 43 -15.73 -14.31 -22.67
N SER A 44 -14.97 -15.14 -23.40
CA SER A 44 -13.89 -15.94 -22.82
C SER A 44 -12.69 -15.09 -22.45
N THR A 45 -12.26 -14.20 -23.36
CA THR A 45 -11.16 -13.28 -23.12
C THR A 45 -11.56 -12.15 -22.17
N MET A 46 -12.81 -11.68 -22.23
CA MET A 46 -13.32 -10.70 -21.27
C MET A 46 -13.34 -11.26 -19.84
N SER A 47 -13.82 -12.49 -19.64
CA SER A 47 -13.79 -13.17 -18.33
C SER A 47 -12.36 -13.28 -17.78
N ARG A 48 -11.40 -13.68 -18.62
CA ARG A 48 -9.99 -13.75 -18.23
C ARG A 48 -9.40 -12.38 -17.88
N THR A 49 -9.75 -11.35 -18.63
CA THR A 49 -9.33 -9.96 -18.34
C THR A 49 -9.85 -9.49 -16.99
N ILE A 50 -11.13 -9.72 -16.67
CA ILE A 50 -11.73 -9.38 -15.37
C ILE A 50 -11.02 -10.12 -14.23
N GLN A 51 -10.71 -11.41 -14.40
CA GLN A 51 -9.96 -12.17 -13.41
C GLN A 51 -8.56 -11.60 -13.18
N LEU A 52 -7.85 -11.24 -14.26
CA LEU A 52 -6.53 -10.62 -14.18
C LEU A 52 -6.58 -9.26 -13.51
N ASP A 53 -7.60 -8.44 -13.79
CA ASP A 53 -7.77 -7.14 -13.14
C ASP A 53 -8.06 -7.29 -11.63
N SER A 54 -8.90 -8.26 -11.26
CA SER A 54 -9.11 -8.63 -9.85
C SER A 54 -7.81 -9.09 -9.18
N GLN A 55 -7.01 -9.92 -9.85
CA GLN A 55 -5.70 -10.36 -9.34
C GLN A 55 -4.73 -9.19 -9.19
N LYS A 56 -4.69 -8.26 -10.16
CA LYS A 56 -3.87 -7.04 -10.11
C LYS A 56 -4.27 -6.15 -8.94
N SER A 57 -5.56 -5.96 -8.70
CA SER A 57 -6.08 -5.21 -7.54
C SER A 57 -5.64 -5.85 -6.21
N ARG A 58 -5.76 -7.18 -6.09
CA ARG A 58 -5.29 -7.93 -4.92
C ARG A 58 -3.79 -7.77 -4.70
N LEU A 59 -2.99 -7.87 -5.77
CA LEU A 59 -1.54 -7.66 -5.69
C LEU A 59 -1.18 -6.25 -5.25
N SER A 60 -1.90 -5.23 -5.76
CA SER A 60 -1.74 -3.84 -5.33
C SER A 60 -2.03 -3.66 -3.84
N GLN A 61 -3.06 -4.34 -3.31
CA GLN A 61 -3.34 -4.34 -1.87
C GLN A 61 -2.23 -5.04 -1.08
N TYR A 62 -1.70 -6.17 -1.55
CA TYR A 62 -0.56 -6.83 -0.90
C TYR A 62 0.68 -5.95 -0.86
N GLN A 63 0.95 -5.19 -1.92
CA GLN A 63 2.05 -4.23 -1.93
C GLN A 63 1.85 -3.13 -0.88
N ARG A 64 0.65 -2.54 -0.78
CA ARG A 64 0.34 -1.55 0.27
C ARG A 64 0.52 -2.12 1.68
N ASN A 65 0.04 -3.35 1.90
CA ASN A 65 0.17 -4.05 3.16
C ASN A 65 1.64 -4.31 3.53
N ALA A 66 2.47 -4.71 2.57
CA ALA A 66 3.89 -4.91 2.77
C ALA A 66 4.63 -3.60 3.08
N SER A 67 4.30 -2.50 2.38
CA SER A 67 4.84 -1.17 2.69
C SER A 67 4.49 -0.74 4.11
N TYR A 68 3.23 -0.90 4.51
CA TYR A 68 2.81 -0.58 5.88
C TYR A 68 3.53 -1.46 6.93
N ALA A 69 3.70 -2.75 6.66
CA ALA A 69 4.47 -3.63 7.53
C ALA A 69 5.92 -3.16 7.70
N SER A 70 6.56 -2.74 6.60
CA SER A 70 7.91 -2.20 6.63
C SER A 70 7.99 -0.90 7.44
N GLU A 71 7.05 0.03 7.25
CA GLU A 71 6.96 1.28 8.03
C GLU A 71 6.84 0.98 9.53
N PHE A 72 5.94 0.06 9.89
CA PHE A 72 5.70 -0.33 11.29
C PHE A 72 6.95 -0.95 11.92
N ILE A 73 7.61 -1.88 11.22
CA ILE A 73 8.84 -2.54 11.69
C ILE A 73 9.97 -1.52 11.84
N ASN A 74 10.17 -0.64 10.86
CA ASN A 74 11.21 0.40 10.91
C ASN A 74 10.97 1.35 12.08
N ALA A 75 9.72 1.76 12.33
CA ALA A 75 9.39 2.58 13.51
C ALA A 75 9.70 1.86 14.82
N GLY A 76 9.39 0.55 14.91
CA GLY A 76 9.76 -0.28 16.04
C GLY A 76 11.28 -0.36 16.23
N GLN A 77 12.03 -0.65 15.17
CA GLN A 77 13.49 -0.76 15.21
C GLN A 77 14.15 0.55 15.67
N MET A 78 13.73 1.70 15.13
CA MET A 78 14.28 3.00 15.56
C MET A 78 14.06 3.26 17.06
N ASN A 79 12.91 2.89 17.60
CA ASN A 79 12.66 3.02 19.04
C ASN A 79 13.53 2.04 19.86
N LEU A 80 13.70 0.80 19.40
CA LEU A 80 14.57 -0.18 20.06
C LEU A 80 16.05 0.25 20.05
N GLU A 81 16.51 0.84 18.95
CA GLU A 81 17.87 1.39 18.86
C GLU A 81 18.08 2.51 19.88
N LYS A 82 17.10 3.40 20.05
CA LYS A 82 17.14 4.44 21.11
C LYS A 82 17.09 3.86 22.51
N LEU A 83 16.25 2.86 22.75
CA LEU A 83 16.24 2.16 24.04
C LEU A 83 17.59 1.50 24.36
N ARG A 84 18.29 0.96 23.35
CA ARG A 84 19.65 0.44 23.52
C ARG A 84 20.64 1.54 23.91
N GLU A 85 20.59 2.70 23.24
CA GLU A 85 21.44 3.85 23.59
C GLU A 85 21.18 4.32 25.03
N ILE A 86 19.91 4.44 25.43
CA ILE A 86 19.52 4.80 26.80
C ILE A 86 20.06 3.78 27.81
N ASN A 87 19.93 2.49 27.50
CA ASN A 87 20.43 1.43 28.38
C ASN A 87 21.96 1.49 28.55
N GLN A 88 22.70 1.76 27.47
CA GLN A 88 24.16 1.94 27.52
C GLN A 88 24.53 3.12 28.43
N ARG A 89 23.81 4.25 28.32
CA ARG A 89 24.06 5.41 29.17
C ARG A 89 23.72 5.12 30.64
N ALA A 90 22.62 4.45 30.92
CA ALA A 90 22.26 4.04 32.28
C ALA A 90 23.32 3.12 32.91
N GLN A 91 23.88 2.17 32.14
CA GLN A 91 24.98 1.32 32.61
C GLN A 91 26.25 2.12 32.89
N GLU A 92 26.56 3.14 32.09
CA GLU A 92 27.69 4.04 32.33
C GLU A 92 27.53 4.78 33.66
N ILE A 93 26.35 5.36 33.90
CA ILE A 93 26.03 6.05 35.15
C ILE A 93 26.16 5.10 36.34
N ALA A 94 25.62 3.87 36.23
CA ALA A 94 25.73 2.86 37.29
C ALA A 94 27.18 2.50 37.63
N ARG A 95 28.05 2.40 36.61
CA ARG A 95 29.49 2.14 36.80
C ARG A 95 30.18 3.30 37.50
N ILE A 96 29.87 4.54 37.11
CA ILE A 96 30.43 5.75 37.73
C ILE A 96 30.00 5.83 39.21
N ALA A 97 28.73 5.55 39.51
CA ALA A 97 28.22 5.54 40.87
C ALA A 97 28.94 4.52 41.77
N GLY A 98 29.28 3.34 41.24
CA GLY A 98 30.05 2.32 41.94
C GLY A 98 31.52 2.71 42.25
N GLY A 99 32.07 3.70 41.54
CA GLY A 99 33.44 4.21 41.74
C GLY A 99 33.58 5.24 42.87
N GLY A 100 32.46 5.67 43.47
CA GLY A 100 32.43 6.71 44.50
C GLY A 100 32.18 8.09 43.89
N LEU A 101 31.02 8.68 44.22
CA LEU A 101 30.61 10.01 43.79
C LEU A 101 30.61 10.99 44.97
N ASN A 102 30.88 12.26 44.69
CA ASN A 102 30.58 13.34 45.64
C ASN A 102 29.08 13.68 45.58
N ASN A 103 28.55 14.37 46.59
CA ASN A 103 27.11 14.69 46.68
C ASN A 103 26.58 15.43 45.42
N ALA A 104 27.34 16.39 44.90
CA ALA A 104 26.95 17.11 43.68
C ALA A 104 26.88 16.21 42.43
N GLY A 105 27.79 15.22 42.32
CA GLY A 105 27.77 14.22 41.26
C GLY A 105 26.56 13.28 41.39
N ILE A 106 26.21 12.87 42.61
CA ILE A 106 25.01 12.06 42.87
C ILE A 106 23.75 12.79 42.38
N ASP A 107 23.57 14.06 42.74
CA ASP A 107 22.39 14.83 42.34
C ASP A 107 22.30 15.00 40.83
N THR A 108 23.44 15.27 40.17
CA THR A 108 23.50 15.45 38.71
C THR A 108 23.15 14.17 37.96
N TYR A 109 23.76 13.04 38.33
CA TYR A 109 23.51 11.76 37.68
C TYR A 109 22.11 11.20 38.01
N SER A 110 21.55 11.54 39.17
CA SER A 110 20.17 11.19 39.52
C SER A 110 19.19 11.90 38.58
N LEU A 111 19.37 13.20 38.34
CA LEU A 111 18.56 13.95 37.39
C LEU A 111 18.68 13.40 35.96
N GLU A 112 19.89 13.01 35.55
CA GLU A 112 20.10 12.40 34.24
C GLU A 112 19.38 11.04 34.13
N LEU A 113 19.44 10.21 35.17
CA LEU A 113 18.71 8.93 35.19
C LEU A 113 17.20 9.14 35.09
N ASP A 114 16.63 10.13 35.78
CA ASP A 114 15.21 10.45 35.70
C ASP A 114 14.82 10.81 34.25
N GLN A 115 15.64 11.62 33.57
CA GLN A 115 15.42 11.96 32.16
C GLN A 115 15.49 10.73 31.24
N LEU A 116 16.42 9.81 31.49
CA LEU A 116 16.53 8.56 30.73
C LEU A 116 15.32 7.64 30.95
N ILE A 117 14.76 7.61 32.16
CA ILE A 117 13.55 6.86 32.49
C ILE A 117 12.35 7.46 31.75
N ASP A 118 12.20 8.79 31.78
CA ASP A 118 11.12 9.48 31.05
C ASP A 118 11.22 9.25 29.55
N GLU A 119 12.42 9.32 28.97
CA GLU A 119 12.61 8.99 27.55
C GLU A 119 12.24 7.53 27.26
N THR A 120 12.65 6.60 28.12
CA THR A 120 12.31 5.18 28.00
C THR A 120 10.80 4.95 27.99
N LEU A 121 10.07 5.58 28.92
CA LEU A 121 8.61 5.48 28.99
C LEU A 121 7.94 6.03 27.73
N ASN A 122 8.43 7.15 27.20
CA ASN A 122 7.93 7.72 25.96
C ASN A 122 8.16 6.78 24.78
N ARG A 123 9.35 6.17 24.67
CA ARG A 123 9.72 5.23 23.59
C ARG A 123 8.88 3.94 23.63
N ILE A 124 8.66 3.39 24.83
CA ILE A 124 7.86 2.16 25.02
C ILE A 124 6.39 2.41 24.67
N ASN A 125 5.86 3.60 25.01
CA ASN A 125 4.48 3.96 24.71
C ASN A 125 4.26 4.49 23.28
N SER A 126 5.31 4.55 22.45
CA SER A 126 5.24 4.98 21.07
C SER A 126 4.21 4.18 20.25
N ARG A 127 3.53 4.90 19.34
CA ARG A 127 2.52 4.35 18.44
C ARG A 127 2.83 4.70 16.99
N HIS A 128 2.48 3.81 16.07
CA HIS A 128 2.54 4.03 14.64
C HIS A 128 1.16 3.82 14.03
N ARG A 129 0.61 4.87 13.40
CA ARG A 129 -0.75 4.89 12.81
C ARG A 129 -1.83 4.36 13.77
N GLY A 130 -1.82 4.85 15.02
CA GLY A 130 -2.77 4.45 16.06
C GLY A 130 -2.48 3.12 16.74
N LYS A 131 -1.67 2.24 16.15
CA LYS A 131 -1.25 0.96 16.76
C LYS A 131 -0.03 1.16 17.67
N SER A 132 -0.03 0.54 18.84
CA SER A 132 1.12 0.55 19.75
C SER A 132 2.27 -0.29 19.19
N LEU A 133 3.50 0.20 19.31
CA LEU A 133 4.68 -0.53 18.85
C LEU A 133 5.09 -1.66 19.80
N PHE A 134 4.91 -1.48 21.12
CA PHE A 134 5.41 -2.40 22.14
C PHE A 134 4.36 -2.82 23.19
N GLY A 135 3.10 -2.38 23.05
CA GLY A 135 2.05 -2.58 24.06
C GLY A 135 1.54 -4.02 24.25
N GLY A 136 2.13 -5.02 23.59
CA GLY A 136 1.83 -6.45 23.83
C GLY A 136 0.42 -6.92 23.44
N LEU A 137 -0.39 -6.06 22.82
CA LEU A 137 -1.78 -6.37 22.45
C LEU A 137 -1.89 -7.35 21.26
N GLU A 138 -0.85 -7.45 20.42
CA GLU A 138 -0.78 -8.39 19.29
C GLU A 138 0.61 -9.06 19.23
N LEU A 139 0.65 -10.39 19.37
CA LEU A 139 1.89 -11.18 19.20
C LEU A 139 2.36 -11.19 17.73
N LYS A 140 1.41 -11.03 16.80
CA LYS A 140 1.64 -10.93 15.36
C LYS A 140 0.78 -9.78 14.83
N PRO A 141 1.38 -8.62 14.50
CA PRO A 141 0.61 -7.52 13.92
C PRO A 141 -0.04 -7.98 12.61
N ASP A 142 -1.34 -7.79 12.48
CA ASP A 142 -2.03 -8.04 11.21
C ASP A 142 -1.88 -6.84 10.27
N PHE A 143 -1.28 -7.11 9.11
CA PHE A 143 -1.08 -6.17 8.03
C PHE A 143 -2.01 -6.46 6.84
N ALA A 144 -2.84 -7.51 6.89
CA ALA A 144 -3.77 -7.86 5.81
C ALA A 144 -4.81 -6.76 5.56
N HIS A 145 -5.13 -6.00 6.61
CA HIS A 145 -6.06 -4.88 6.58
C HIS A 145 -5.28 -3.61 6.89
N SER A 146 -4.56 -3.08 5.91
CA SER A 146 -4.05 -1.72 6.07
C SER A 146 -5.24 -0.76 6.05
N GLU A 147 -5.57 -0.17 7.21
CA GLU A 147 -6.51 0.98 7.33
C GLU A 147 -5.95 2.25 6.67
N VAL A 148 -5.10 2.11 5.67
CA VAL A 148 -4.80 3.19 4.74
C VAL A 148 -6.11 3.43 4.02
N ILE A 149 -6.90 4.35 4.57
CA ILE A 149 -8.00 4.99 3.87
C ILE A 149 -7.37 5.44 2.57
N SER A 150 -7.62 4.67 1.50
CA SER A 150 -7.51 5.20 0.16
C SER A 150 -8.37 6.44 0.22
N GLU A 151 -7.75 7.62 0.15
CA GLU A 151 -8.47 8.78 -0.34
C GLU A 151 -9.22 8.26 -1.56
N LYS A 152 -10.55 8.34 -1.45
CA LYS A 152 -11.44 7.90 -2.52
C LYS A 152 -10.89 8.54 -3.79
N PRO A 153 -10.72 7.79 -4.90
CA PRO A 153 -10.51 8.47 -6.17
C PRO A 153 -11.73 9.40 -6.32
N GLU A 154 -11.47 10.72 -6.32
CA GLU A 154 -12.51 11.69 -6.65
C GLU A 154 -13.05 11.28 -8.02
N MET A 155 -14.27 10.74 -8.02
CA MET A 155 -15.05 10.64 -9.25
C MET A 155 -15.45 12.05 -9.61
N LYS A 156 -14.69 12.66 -10.53
CA LYS A 156 -15.19 13.71 -11.42
C LYS A 156 -15.69 13.08 -12.70
#